data_AF-A0AAJ2FJR7-F1
#
_entry.id   AF-A0AAJ2FJR7-F1
#
_cell.length_a   1.000
_cell.length_b   1.000
_cell.length_c   1.000
_cell.angle_alpha   90.00
_cell.angle_beta   90.00
_cell.angle_gamma   90.00
#
_symmetry.space_group_name_H-M   'P 1'
#
loop_
_entity.id
_entity.type
_entity.pdbx_description
1 polymer ?
#
loop_
_entity_poly.entity_id
_entity_poly.type
_entity_poly.pdbx_seq_one_letter_code
_entity_poly.pdbx_strand_id
1 'polypeptide(L)'
;MSRVERLSLISCRWWLANSAYGLPSKPFIQAILPHGLSLPKVPKGDQVWQHSEAAQQRVDADGNWLRQTDGRIRDKSIEREVESLTNVERHQSSTVAVDDRSTESVGGIKTIEAIGALKLLSGGSASLAALDDLHLASGRDLNQVVGQKLNLTVGGELLERIEGARRSIARTIWLGSESVNVLQVLCDLIDLVTQTNTELAAHVHGPSPVPANAANFTTNAGTGLQLTGQLKPITGA
;
A
#
# COMPACT_ATOMS: atom_id res chain seq x y z
N MET A 1 -88.61 -13.94 15.34
CA MET A 1 -87.74 -15.09 15.68
C MET A 1 -86.31 -14.71 15.33
N SER A 2 -85.50 -14.46 16.36
CA SER A 2 -84.11 -14.02 16.29
C SER A 2 -83.20 -15.16 15.86
N ARG A 3 -82.37 -14.92 14.85
CA ARG A 3 -81.29 -15.84 14.45
C ARG A 3 -80.04 -15.43 15.23
N VAL A 4 -79.68 -16.24 16.22
CA VAL A 4 -78.44 -16.08 16.99
C VAL A 4 -77.30 -16.64 16.13
N GLU A 5 -76.47 -15.76 15.56
CA GLU A 5 -75.17 -16.13 15.02
C GLU A 5 -74.23 -16.44 16.20
N ARG A 6 -73.98 -17.73 16.46
CA ARG A 6 -72.86 -18.15 17.30
C ARG A 6 -71.59 -18.06 16.46
N LEU A 7 -70.91 -16.91 16.53
CA LEU A 7 -69.47 -16.89 16.36
C LEU A 7 -68.86 -17.68 17.53
N SER A 8 -68.48 -18.93 17.26
CA SER A 8 -67.61 -19.70 18.14
C SER A 8 -66.22 -19.04 18.11
N LEU A 9 -66.04 -18.03 18.94
CA LEU A 9 -64.72 -17.60 19.37
C LEU A 9 -64.17 -18.70 20.28
N ILE A 10 -63.36 -19.61 19.73
CA ILE A 10 -62.45 -20.42 20.52
C ILE A 10 -61.39 -19.45 21.09
N SER A 11 -61.73 -18.82 22.21
CA SER A 11 -60.85 -17.92 22.94
C SER A 11 -60.26 -18.67 24.12
N CYS A 12 -59.19 -19.42 23.86
CA CYS A 12 -58.27 -19.82 24.92
C CYS A 12 -56.97 -19.03 24.73
N ARG A 13 -56.79 -18.02 25.56
CA ARG A 13 -55.55 -17.23 25.69
C ARG A 13 -55.00 -17.54 27.07
N TRP A 14 -53.77 -18.04 27.16
CA TRP A 14 -53.04 -18.02 28.42
C TRP A 14 -52.43 -16.63 28.55
N TRP A 15 -52.50 -16.03 29.74
CA TRP A 15 -52.01 -14.68 29.98
C TRP A 15 -50.91 -14.78 31.04
N LEU A 16 -49.74 -14.22 30.74
CA LEU A 16 -48.73 -14.00 31.78
C LEU A 16 -49.10 -12.69 32.48
N ALA A 17 -49.65 -12.79 33.69
CA ALA A 17 -50.02 -11.64 34.50
C ALA A 17 -48.92 -11.32 35.50
N ASN A 18 -48.56 -10.04 35.62
CA ASN A 18 -47.61 -9.54 36.62
C ASN A 18 -48.22 -8.34 37.35
N SER A 19 -47.64 -7.98 38.50
CA SER A 19 -48.09 -6.88 39.34
C SER A 19 -47.18 -5.66 39.13
N ALA A 20 -47.74 -4.53 38.71
CA ALA A 20 -46.96 -3.30 38.60
C ALA A 20 -46.39 -2.94 39.98
N TYR A 21 -45.07 -2.70 40.05
CA TYR A 21 -44.33 -2.46 41.30
C TYR A 21 -44.44 -3.59 42.35
N GLY A 22 -44.84 -4.81 41.95
CA GLY A 22 -45.06 -5.93 42.86
C GLY A 22 -46.36 -5.84 43.68
N LEU A 23 -47.25 -4.88 43.40
CA LEU A 23 -48.50 -4.69 44.14
C LEU A 23 -49.65 -5.54 43.57
N PRO A 24 -50.25 -6.46 44.33
CA PRO A 24 -51.36 -7.31 43.86
C PRO A 24 -52.59 -6.54 43.36
N SER A 25 -52.76 -5.29 43.79
CA SER A 25 -53.86 -4.42 43.39
C SER A 25 -53.70 -3.79 42.01
N LYS A 26 -52.55 -3.96 41.34
CA LYS A 26 -52.27 -3.39 40.01
C LYS A 26 -51.78 -4.46 39.04
N PRO A 27 -52.62 -5.45 38.68
CA PRO A 27 -52.25 -6.45 37.69
C PRO A 27 -52.15 -5.82 36.30
N PHE A 28 -51.19 -6.28 35.51
CA PHE A 28 -51.14 -6.03 34.07
C PHE A 28 -50.77 -7.32 33.32
N ILE A 29 -51.16 -7.39 32.05
CA ILE A 29 -50.83 -8.51 31.17
C ILE A 29 -49.46 -8.22 30.54
N GLN A 30 -48.47 -9.07 30.82
CA GLN A 30 -47.14 -8.99 30.22
C GLN A 30 -47.11 -9.64 28.83
N ALA A 31 -47.81 -10.76 28.66
CA ALA A 31 -47.91 -11.46 27.37
C ALA A 31 -49.21 -12.25 27.26
N ILE A 32 -49.70 -12.39 26.02
CA ILE A 32 -50.80 -13.28 25.66
C ILE A 32 -50.22 -14.43 24.85
N LEU A 33 -50.26 -15.64 25.40
CA LEU A 33 -49.73 -16.85 24.76
C LEU A 33 -50.86 -17.64 24.08
N PRO A 34 -50.63 -18.15 22.85
CA PRO A 34 -51.62 -18.95 22.16
C PRO A 34 -51.83 -20.29 22.86
N HIS A 35 -53.09 -20.65 23.14
CA HIS A 35 -53.44 -21.97 23.62
C HIS A 35 -53.69 -22.93 22.45
N GLY A 36 -53.18 -24.16 22.55
CA GLY A 36 -53.41 -25.20 21.54
C GLY A 36 -52.62 -25.04 20.24
N LEU A 37 -51.74 -24.03 20.15
CA LEU A 37 -50.72 -23.98 19.10
C LEU A 37 -49.42 -24.59 19.64
N SER A 38 -48.81 -25.49 18.87
CA SER A 38 -47.46 -25.96 19.17
C SER A 38 -46.50 -24.78 19.09
N LEU A 39 -45.61 -24.68 20.08
CA LEU A 39 -44.48 -23.76 19.99
C LEU A 39 -43.70 -24.02 18.70
N PRO A 40 -43.10 -23.00 18.07
CA PRO A 40 -42.12 -23.22 17.01
C PRO A 40 -41.09 -24.25 17.48
N LYS A 41 -40.64 -25.14 16.59
CA LYS A 41 -39.64 -26.16 16.91
C LYS A 41 -38.30 -25.49 17.24
N VAL A 42 -38.15 -25.04 18.48
CA VAL A 42 -36.93 -24.49 19.04
C VAL A 42 -36.36 -25.55 19.99
N PRO A 43 -35.17 -26.09 19.72
CA PRO A 43 -34.51 -27.04 20.62
C PRO A 43 -34.44 -26.52 22.05
N LYS A 44 -34.45 -27.43 23.02
CA LYS A 44 -34.36 -27.07 24.43
C LYS A 44 -33.04 -26.34 24.70
N GLY A 45 -33.12 -25.15 25.26
CA GLY A 45 -31.96 -24.32 25.61
C GLY A 45 -31.69 -23.17 24.63
N ASP A 46 -32.25 -23.24 23.43
CA ASP A 46 -32.09 -22.19 22.43
C ASP A 46 -33.04 -21.01 22.65
N GLN A 47 -32.61 -19.83 22.23
CA GLN A 47 -33.50 -18.68 22.04
C GLN A 47 -33.36 -18.17 20.61
N VAL A 48 -34.48 -17.97 19.93
CA VAL A 48 -34.53 -17.57 18.52
C VAL A 48 -35.42 -16.35 18.35
N TRP A 49 -34.86 -15.29 17.75
CA TRP A 49 -35.61 -14.15 17.22
C TRP A 49 -35.61 -14.24 15.70
N GLN A 50 -36.76 -14.53 15.08
CA GLN A 50 -36.84 -14.81 13.65
C GLN A 50 -38.03 -14.14 12.97
N HIS A 51 -37.84 -13.81 11.68
CA HIS A 51 -38.93 -13.60 10.72
C HIS A 51 -39.18 -14.87 9.89
N SER A 52 -38.10 -15.56 9.50
CA SER A 52 -38.12 -16.84 8.78
C SER A 52 -36.86 -17.64 9.12
N GLU A 53 -36.77 -18.90 8.68
CA GLU A 53 -35.56 -19.72 8.85
C GLU A 53 -34.30 -19.05 8.23
N ALA A 54 -34.46 -18.37 7.09
CA ALA A 54 -33.36 -17.67 6.42
C ALA A 54 -33.01 -16.31 7.06
N ALA A 55 -33.85 -15.78 7.96
CA ALA A 55 -33.68 -14.46 8.58
C ALA A 55 -33.96 -14.53 10.09
N GLN A 56 -32.90 -14.79 10.85
CA GLN A 56 -32.96 -15.04 12.30
C GLN A 56 -31.70 -14.61 13.05
N GLN A 57 -31.87 -14.38 14.34
CA GLN A 57 -30.80 -14.36 15.33
C GLN A 57 -31.08 -15.46 16.36
N ARG A 58 -30.10 -16.32 16.62
CA ARG A 58 -30.25 -17.47 17.52
C ARG A 58 -29.07 -17.53 18.48
N VAL A 59 -29.36 -17.79 19.74
CA VAL A 59 -28.39 -18.29 20.72
C VAL A 59 -28.74 -19.75 21.00
N ASP A 60 -27.76 -20.64 20.88
CA ASP A 60 -27.96 -22.07 21.19
C ASP A 60 -27.76 -22.38 22.68
N ALA A 61 -28.01 -23.63 23.06
CA ALA A 61 -27.82 -24.10 24.44
C ALA A 61 -26.38 -23.94 24.98
N ASP A 62 -25.38 -23.87 24.10
CA ASP A 62 -23.96 -23.69 24.43
C ASP A 62 -23.55 -22.20 24.50
N GLY A 63 -24.46 -21.29 24.13
CA GLY A 63 -24.25 -19.84 24.16
C GLY A 63 -23.70 -19.24 22.86
N ASN A 64 -23.60 -20.02 21.77
CA ASN A 64 -23.13 -19.51 20.49
C ASN A 64 -24.19 -18.64 19.83
N TRP A 65 -23.78 -17.49 19.29
CA TRP A 65 -24.66 -16.57 18.57
C TRP A 65 -24.54 -16.73 17.05
N LEU A 66 -25.68 -16.87 16.39
CA LEU A 66 -25.82 -16.83 14.94
C LEU A 66 -26.67 -15.62 14.55
N ARG A 67 -26.17 -14.80 13.62
CA ARG A 67 -26.96 -13.78 12.90
C ARG A 67 -26.96 -14.13 11.42
N GLN A 68 -28.13 -14.47 10.88
CA GLN A 68 -28.28 -14.85 9.48
C GLN A 68 -29.43 -14.08 8.83
N THR A 69 -29.22 -13.65 7.59
CA THR A 69 -30.27 -13.08 6.73
C THR A 69 -29.91 -13.26 5.26
N ASP A 70 -30.93 -13.50 4.43
CA ASP A 70 -30.89 -13.36 2.96
C ASP A 70 -31.09 -11.91 2.50
N GLY A 71 -31.49 -11.04 3.43
CA GLY A 71 -31.66 -9.62 3.24
C GLY A 71 -30.40 -8.81 3.53
N ARG A 72 -30.61 -7.53 3.87
CA ARG A 72 -29.53 -6.57 4.11
C ARG A 72 -29.33 -6.32 5.59
N ILE A 73 -28.09 -6.38 6.03
CA ILE A 73 -27.66 -5.88 7.34
C ILE A 73 -27.21 -4.41 7.19
N ARG A 74 -27.70 -3.53 8.06
CA ARG A 74 -27.22 -2.16 8.22
C ARG A 74 -26.98 -1.92 9.71
N ASP A 75 -25.73 -1.79 10.09
CA ASP A 75 -25.35 -1.41 11.44
C ASP A 75 -24.96 0.07 11.41
N LYS A 76 -25.72 0.91 12.11
CA LYS A 76 -25.47 2.34 12.24
C LYS A 76 -25.36 2.66 13.73
N SER A 77 -24.17 3.01 14.16
CA SER A 77 -23.88 3.36 15.54
C SER A 77 -22.97 4.59 15.58
N ILE A 78 -22.92 5.24 16.75
CA ILE A 78 -21.96 6.32 17.03
C ILE A 78 -20.58 5.71 17.30
N GLU A 79 -20.56 4.58 18.02
CA GLU A 79 -19.37 3.83 18.36
C GLU A 79 -19.61 2.35 18.09
N ARG A 80 -18.56 1.63 17.68
CA ARG A 80 -18.57 0.18 17.49
C ARG A 80 -17.21 -0.36 17.87
N GLU A 81 -17.20 -1.23 18.86
CA GLU A 81 -16.03 -2.00 19.26
C GLU A 81 -16.25 -3.48 18.93
N VAL A 82 -15.22 -4.14 18.41
CA VAL A 82 -15.23 -5.57 18.12
C VAL A 82 -13.95 -6.14 18.66
N GLU A 83 -14.05 -6.96 19.69
CA GLU A 83 -12.94 -7.70 20.27
C GLU A 83 -13.17 -9.19 20.06
N SER A 84 -12.16 -9.89 19.56
CA SER A 84 -12.20 -11.32 19.36
C SER A 84 -10.78 -11.89 19.35
N LEU A 85 -10.62 -13.14 19.78
CA LEU A 85 -9.35 -13.85 19.65
C LEU A 85 -9.06 -14.24 18.19
N THR A 86 -10.11 -14.44 17.38
CA THR A 86 -10.01 -14.78 15.96
C THR A 86 -11.20 -14.20 15.23
N ASN A 87 -10.92 -13.48 14.14
CA ASN A 87 -11.93 -12.94 13.23
C ASN A 87 -11.64 -13.42 11.81
N VAL A 88 -12.67 -13.92 11.11
CA VAL A 88 -12.57 -14.32 9.71
C VAL A 88 -13.69 -13.64 8.94
N GLU A 89 -13.30 -12.78 8.00
CA GLU A 89 -14.22 -12.07 7.13
C GLU A 89 -14.05 -12.55 5.69
N ARG A 90 -15.17 -12.85 5.02
CA ARG A 90 -15.17 -13.29 3.62
C ARG A 90 -16.19 -12.46 2.87
N HIS A 91 -15.72 -11.73 1.88
CA HIS A 91 -16.54 -10.86 1.05
C HIS A 91 -16.26 -11.14 -0.42
N GLN A 92 -17.31 -11.10 -1.25
CA GLN A 92 -17.13 -11.02 -2.70
C GLN A 92 -16.59 -9.63 -3.10
N SER A 93 -17.01 -8.59 -2.37
CA SER A 93 -16.57 -7.21 -2.53
C SER A 93 -16.59 -6.50 -1.18
N SER A 94 -15.57 -5.68 -0.91
CA SER A 94 -15.49 -4.84 0.29
C SER A 94 -15.00 -3.45 -0.09
N THR A 95 -15.54 -2.42 0.55
CA THR A 95 -15.11 -1.03 0.41
C THR A 95 -15.12 -0.40 1.79
N VAL A 96 -13.99 0.17 2.16
CA VAL A 96 -13.81 0.89 3.41
C VAL A 96 -13.54 2.35 3.08
N ALA A 97 -14.46 3.22 3.46
CA ALA A 97 -14.30 4.67 3.37
C ALA A 97 -14.11 5.21 4.81
N VAL A 98 -13.04 5.95 5.02
CA VAL A 98 -12.70 6.56 6.31
C VAL A 98 -12.44 8.04 6.05
N ASP A 99 -13.20 8.91 6.72
CA ASP A 99 -13.18 10.35 6.45
C ASP A 99 -11.96 11.05 7.07
N ASP A 100 -11.38 10.50 8.14
CA ASP A 100 -10.25 11.08 8.85
C ASP A 100 -9.01 10.17 8.81
N ARG A 101 -8.92 9.17 9.68
CA ARG A 101 -7.73 8.31 9.81
C ARG A 101 -8.05 6.84 9.96
N SER A 102 -7.29 6.00 9.24
CA SER A 102 -7.21 4.56 9.46
C SER A 102 -5.84 4.19 10.04
N THR A 103 -5.81 3.28 11.00
CA THR A 103 -4.56 2.76 11.58
C THR A 103 -4.71 1.29 11.85
N GLU A 104 -3.70 0.52 11.45
CA GLU A 104 -3.64 -0.91 11.64
C GLU A 104 -2.31 -1.22 12.33
N SER A 105 -2.39 -1.84 13.50
CA SER A 105 -1.22 -2.27 14.28
C SER A 105 -1.23 -3.79 14.33
N VAL A 106 -0.17 -4.41 13.83
CA VAL A 106 -0.03 -5.87 13.74
C VAL A 106 1.23 -6.25 14.48
N GLY A 107 1.10 -6.95 15.61
CA GLY A 107 2.23 -7.42 16.40
C GLY A 107 2.98 -8.60 15.77
N GLY A 108 2.35 -9.28 14.81
CA GLY A 108 2.94 -10.35 14.01
C GLY A 108 3.15 -9.93 12.56
N ILE A 109 2.74 -10.78 11.62
CA ILE A 109 2.92 -10.56 10.18
C ILE A 109 1.61 -10.05 9.57
N LYS A 110 1.71 -9.01 8.74
CA LYS A 110 0.64 -8.57 7.86
C LYS A 110 0.96 -8.95 6.42
N THR A 111 0.11 -9.75 5.79
CA THR A 111 0.23 -10.17 4.39
C THR A 111 -0.92 -9.56 3.56
N ILE A 112 -0.58 -8.94 2.43
CA ILE A 112 -1.56 -8.41 1.47
C ILE A 112 -1.24 -9.01 0.10
N GLU A 113 -2.20 -9.76 -0.45
CA GLU A 113 -2.05 -10.43 -1.74
C GLU A 113 -3.12 -9.95 -2.71
N ALA A 114 -2.73 -9.66 -3.94
CA ALA A 114 -3.64 -9.30 -5.02
C ALA A 114 -3.20 -10.00 -6.32
N ILE A 115 -4.08 -10.82 -6.89
CA ILE A 115 -3.80 -11.55 -8.14
C ILE A 115 -3.76 -10.59 -9.35
N GLY A 116 -4.60 -9.56 -9.33
CA GLY A 116 -4.69 -8.59 -10.43
C GLY A 116 -3.65 -7.48 -10.30
N ALA A 117 -3.89 -6.55 -9.38
CA ALA A 117 -3.01 -5.41 -9.14
C ALA A 117 -3.15 -4.91 -7.70
N LEU A 118 -2.04 -4.44 -7.12
CA LEU A 118 -2.01 -3.64 -5.91
C LEU A 118 -1.79 -2.18 -6.30
N LYS A 119 -2.68 -1.27 -5.86
CA LYS A 119 -2.55 0.17 -6.08
C LYS A 119 -2.47 0.88 -4.74
N LEU A 120 -1.35 1.56 -4.50
CA LEU A 120 -1.13 2.41 -3.34
C LEU A 120 -0.97 3.84 -3.84
N LEU A 121 -1.95 4.68 -3.56
CA LEU A 121 -2.02 6.05 -4.06
C LEU A 121 -2.12 6.99 -2.86
N SER A 122 -1.27 8.02 -2.83
CA SER A 122 -1.35 9.12 -1.86
C SER A 122 -1.42 10.44 -2.62
N GLY A 123 -2.33 11.32 -2.22
CA GLY A 123 -2.38 12.71 -2.72
C GLY A 123 -1.37 13.63 -2.03
N GLY A 124 -0.74 13.17 -0.95
CA GLY A 124 0.30 13.87 -0.20
C GLY A 124 1.59 13.07 -0.21
N SER A 125 2.18 12.86 0.97
CA SER A 125 3.36 12.02 1.15
C SER A 125 3.00 10.55 1.27
N ALA A 126 3.95 9.69 0.88
CA ALA A 126 3.94 8.27 1.19
C ALA A 126 5.33 7.89 1.70
N SER A 127 5.38 7.21 2.85
CA SER A 127 6.62 6.75 3.47
C SER A 127 6.57 5.24 3.64
N LEU A 128 7.61 4.55 3.16
CA LEU A 128 7.82 3.13 3.34
C LEU A 128 9.18 2.93 3.99
N ALA A 129 9.19 2.28 5.15
CA ALA A 129 10.40 2.03 5.93
C ALA A 129 10.35 0.64 6.55
N ALA A 130 11.51 0.01 6.68
CA ALA A 130 11.72 -1.24 7.38
C ALA A 130 12.85 -1.04 8.40
N LEU A 131 12.78 -1.75 9.54
CA LEU A 131 13.86 -1.74 10.54
C LEU A 131 15.07 -2.55 10.08
N ASP A 132 14.81 -3.61 9.33
CA ASP A 132 15.82 -4.51 8.76
C ASP A 132 15.81 -4.32 7.24
N ASP A 133 15.50 -5.36 6.46
CA ASP A 133 15.53 -5.29 5.00
C ASP A 133 14.24 -4.73 4.36
N LEU A 134 14.41 -3.90 3.32
CA LEU A 134 13.34 -3.51 2.38
C LEU A 134 13.64 -4.09 0.99
N HIS A 135 12.79 -4.98 0.51
CA HIS A 135 12.91 -5.58 -0.82
C HIS A 135 11.88 -5.02 -1.81
N LEU A 136 12.33 -4.65 -2.99
CA LEU A 136 11.50 -4.29 -4.13
C LEU A 136 11.93 -5.13 -5.33
N ALA A 137 11.05 -5.99 -5.83
CA ALA A 137 11.32 -6.88 -6.95
C ALA A 137 10.18 -6.83 -7.97
N SER A 138 10.52 -6.91 -9.26
CA SER A 138 9.57 -6.99 -10.37
C SER A 138 10.03 -8.07 -11.33
N GLY A 139 9.09 -8.83 -11.90
CA GLY A 139 9.40 -9.85 -12.91
C GLY A 139 9.64 -9.30 -14.32
N ARG A 140 9.34 -8.01 -14.55
CA ARG A 140 9.60 -7.30 -15.80
C ARG A 140 10.28 -5.97 -15.47
N ASP A 141 9.55 -4.88 -15.57
CA ASP A 141 10.08 -3.54 -15.40
C ASP A 141 9.84 -3.02 -13.97
N LEU A 142 10.84 -2.34 -13.41
CA LEU A 142 10.70 -1.46 -12.25
C LEU A 142 10.89 -0.02 -12.71
N ASN A 143 9.82 0.76 -12.69
CA ASN A 143 9.83 2.15 -13.13
C ASN A 143 9.81 3.09 -11.91
N GLN A 144 10.85 3.92 -11.78
CA GLN A 144 10.93 4.99 -10.79
C GLN A 144 10.95 6.33 -11.51
N VAL A 145 9.93 7.16 -11.26
CA VAL A 145 9.79 8.48 -11.90
C VAL A 145 9.73 9.54 -10.81
N VAL A 146 10.65 10.51 -10.87
CA VAL A 146 10.78 11.58 -9.87
C VAL A 146 10.80 12.92 -10.59
N GLY A 147 9.90 13.83 -10.19
CA GLY A 147 9.71 15.11 -10.90
C GLY A 147 10.73 16.20 -10.58
N GLN A 148 11.45 16.11 -9.46
CA GLN A 148 12.42 17.12 -9.04
C GLN A 148 13.79 16.51 -8.69
N LYS A 149 13.91 15.88 -7.52
CA LYS A 149 15.17 15.34 -7.01
C LYS A 149 14.96 13.94 -6.46
N LEU A 150 15.74 12.98 -6.95
CA LEU A 150 15.95 11.69 -6.29
C LEU A 150 17.18 11.81 -5.40
N ASN A 151 17.02 11.57 -4.10
CA ASN A 151 18.14 11.47 -3.17
C ASN A 151 18.33 10.00 -2.78
N LEU A 152 19.51 9.45 -3.06
CA LEU A 152 19.89 8.09 -2.69
C LEU A 152 21.15 8.18 -1.82
N THR A 153 21.05 7.71 -0.58
CA THR A 153 22.17 7.67 0.36
C THR A 153 22.37 6.24 0.80
N VAL A 154 23.59 5.74 0.68
CA VAL A 154 23.98 4.38 1.07
C VAL A 154 25.11 4.52 2.08
N GLY A 155 24.88 4.06 3.31
CA GLY A 155 25.90 4.12 4.37
C GLY A 155 27.02 3.08 4.21
N GLY A 156 26.74 1.99 3.50
CA GLY A 156 27.69 0.95 3.13
C GLY A 156 27.99 0.95 1.63
N GLU A 157 27.93 -0.21 0.99
CA GLU A 157 28.23 -0.38 -0.43
C GLU A 157 26.98 -0.27 -1.32
N LEU A 158 27.09 0.46 -2.43
CA LEU A 158 26.13 0.42 -3.53
C LEU A 158 26.63 -0.56 -4.59
N LEU A 159 25.97 -1.71 -4.72
CA LEU A 159 26.27 -2.71 -5.74
C LEU A 159 25.23 -2.66 -6.86
N GLU A 160 25.64 -2.15 -8.01
CA GLU A 160 24.81 -2.16 -9.23
C GLU A 160 25.35 -3.19 -10.23
N ARG A 161 24.53 -4.19 -10.57
CA ARG A 161 24.84 -5.15 -11.64
C ARG A 161 23.85 -4.95 -12.78
N ILE A 162 24.39 -4.60 -13.95
CA ILE A 162 23.62 -4.31 -15.16
C ILE A 162 24.16 -5.24 -16.25
N GLU A 163 23.38 -6.25 -16.62
CA GLU A 163 23.76 -7.21 -17.67
C GLU A 163 23.67 -6.61 -19.08
N GLY A 164 22.76 -5.65 -19.25
CA GLY A 164 22.63 -4.86 -20.48
C GLY A 164 23.47 -3.59 -20.45
N ALA A 165 22.90 -2.49 -20.97
CA ALA A 165 23.56 -1.19 -20.98
C ALA A 165 23.16 -0.33 -19.78
N ARG A 166 24.14 0.25 -19.09
CA ARG A 166 23.93 1.39 -18.21
C ARG A 166 23.98 2.68 -19.03
N ARG A 167 22.89 3.44 -19.06
CA ARG A 167 22.84 4.78 -19.68
C ARG A 167 22.61 5.83 -18.60
N SER A 168 23.66 6.58 -18.25
CA SER A 168 23.55 7.78 -17.41
C SER A 168 23.53 9.00 -18.33
N ILE A 169 22.35 9.57 -18.52
CA ILE A 169 22.14 10.71 -19.42
C ILE A 169 21.68 11.90 -18.58
N ALA A 170 22.52 12.91 -18.51
CA ALA A 170 22.26 14.14 -17.78
C ALA A 170 22.94 15.31 -18.50
N ARG A 171 22.54 16.55 -18.17
CA ARG A 171 23.23 17.74 -18.65
C ARG A 171 24.68 17.77 -18.16
N THR A 172 24.89 17.41 -16.91
CA THR A 172 26.22 17.25 -16.30
C THR A 172 26.25 15.98 -15.46
N ILE A 173 27.43 15.37 -15.36
CA ILE A 173 27.68 14.19 -14.54
C ILE A 173 28.83 14.50 -13.59
N TRP A 174 28.65 14.12 -12.33
CA TRP A 174 29.69 14.10 -11.33
C TRP A 174 29.99 12.65 -10.96
N LEU A 175 31.24 12.24 -11.17
CA LEU A 175 31.70 10.89 -10.84
C LEU A 175 32.99 10.99 -10.02
N GLY A 176 32.92 10.72 -8.73
CA GLY A 176 34.08 10.77 -7.84
C GLY A 176 33.70 11.26 -6.44
N SER A 177 34.65 11.90 -5.76
CA SER A 177 34.43 12.47 -4.42
C SER A 177 33.85 13.88 -4.50
N GLU A 178 33.54 14.51 -3.36
CA GLU A 178 33.05 15.91 -3.32
C GLU A 178 34.00 16.92 -3.97
N SER A 179 35.30 16.63 -3.99
CA SER A 179 36.33 17.52 -4.52
C SER A 179 36.96 17.05 -5.83
N VAL A 180 36.70 15.80 -6.25
CA VAL A 180 37.31 15.21 -7.45
C VAL A 180 36.23 14.65 -8.36
N ASN A 181 36.10 15.24 -9.54
CA ASN A 181 35.30 14.70 -10.63
C ASN A 181 36.22 14.04 -11.66
N VAL A 182 36.06 12.73 -11.89
CA VAL A 182 36.84 11.96 -12.86
C VAL A 182 36.72 12.54 -14.28
N LEU A 183 35.58 13.13 -14.64
CA LEU A 183 35.42 13.78 -15.95
C LEU A 183 36.28 15.05 -16.07
N GLN A 184 36.48 15.78 -14.98
CA GLN A 184 37.38 16.93 -14.96
C GLN A 184 38.84 16.47 -15.09
N VAL A 185 39.23 15.41 -14.38
CA VAL A 185 40.58 14.82 -14.49
C VAL A 185 40.86 14.37 -15.93
N LEU A 186 39.85 13.82 -16.63
CA LEU A 186 39.97 13.46 -18.04
C LEU A 186 40.17 14.68 -18.95
N CYS A 187 39.43 15.79 -18.72
CA CYS A 187 39.67 17.05 -19.43
C CYS A 187 41.11 17.55 -19.19
N ASP A 188 41.56 17.58 -17.94
CA ASP A 188 42.90 18.06 -17.59
C ASP A 188 44.01 17.21 -18.23
N LEU A 189 43.79 15.88 -18.31
CA LEU A 189 44.69 14.97 -19.01
C LEU A 189 44.73 15.24 -20.52
N ILE A 190 43.58 15.47 -21.16
CA ILE A 190 43.53 15.79 -22.60
C ILE A 190 44.22 17.13 -22.88
N ASP A 191 44.04 18.12 -22.00
CA ASP A 191 44.70 19.41 -22.12
C ASP A 191 46.24 19.29 -21.96
N LEU A 192 46.71 18.48 -21.00
CA LEU A 192 48.14 18.18 -20.83
C LEU A 192 48.74 17.47 -22.05
N VAL A 193 48.02 16.50 -22.63
CA VAL A 193 48.44 15.82 -23.87
C VAL A 193 48.45 16.80 -25.05
N THR A 194 47.47 17.70 -25.13
CA THR A 194 47.41 18.74 -26.17
C THR A 194 48.61 19.69 -26.08
N GLN A 195 48.95 20.12 -24.86
CA GLN A 195 50.13 20.95 -24.62
C GLN A 195 51.41 20.21 -24.98
N THR A 196 51.56 18.95 -24.55
CA THR A 196 52.72 18.12 -24.86
C THR A 196 52.92 17.98 -26.37
N ASN A 197 51.86 17.69 -27.13
CA ASN A 197 51.94 17.62 -28.60
C ASN A 197 52.35 18.97 -29.22
N THR A 198 51.83 20.08 -28.70
CA THR A 198 52.19 21.43 -29.16
C THR A 198 53.68 21.71 -28.94
N GLU A 199 54.20 21.38 -27.75
CA GLU A 199 55.61 21.55 -27.40
C GLU A 199 56.51 20.65 -28.25
N LEU A 200 56.12 19.39 -28.49
CA LEU A 200 56.84 18.46 -29.36
C LEU A 200 56.86 18.91 -30.82
N ALA A 201 55.77 19.48 -31.34
CA ALA A 201 55.74 20.02 -32.71
C ALA A 201 56.74 21.16 -32.91
N ALA A 202 57.00 21.93 -31.84
CA ALA A 202 57.89 23.08 -31.84
C ALA A 202 59.31 22.77 -31.32
N HIS A 203 59.62 21.54 -30.92
CA HIS A 203 60.91 21.24 -30.29
C HIS A 203 62.07 21.30 -31.30
N VAL A 204 63.22 21.82 -30.88
CA VAL A 204 64.43 21.91 -31.72
C VAL A 204 65.69 21.64 -30.88
N HIS A 205 66.74 21.14 -31.52
CA HIS A 205 68.08 21.03 -30.93
C HIS A 205 69.00 22.12 -31.50
N GLY A 206 69.08 23.27 -30.81
CA GLY A 206 69.89 24.42 -31.26
C GLY A 206 69.38 24.97 -32.61
N PRO A 207 70.24 25.14 -33.63
CA PRO A 207 69.86 25.67 -34.93
C PRO A 207 69.22 24.62 -35.87
N SER A 208 68.87 23.43 -35.37
CA SER A 208 68.26 22.38 -36.19
C SER A 208 66.83 22.75 -36.60
N PRO A 209 66.34 22.28 -37.77
CA PRO A 209 64.94 22.38 -38.13
C PRO A 209 64.04 21.72 -37.07
N VAL A 210 62.76 22.11 -37.06
CA VAL A 210 61.71 21.39 -36.32
C VAL A 210 61.64 19.92 -36.78
N PRO A 211 61.04 19.03 -35.98
CA PRO A 211 61.04 17.61 -36.26
C PRO A 211 60.28 17.31 -37.54
N ALA A 212 60.73 16.30 -38.29
CA ALA A 212 60.06 15.90 -39.53
C ALA A 212 58.59 15.47 -39.34
N ASN A 213 58.20 15.11 -38.11
CA ASN A 213 56.84 14.75 -37.72
C ASN A 213 56.05 15.86 -37.01
N ALA A 214 56.52 17.12 -37.04
CA ALA A 214 55.85 18.26 -36.39
C ALA A 214 54.36 18.39 -36.77
N ALA A 215 54.04 18.24 -38.06
CA ALA A 215 52.66 18.33 -38.55
C ALA A 215 51.73 17.27 -37.93
N ASN A 216 52.25 16.08 -37.64
CA ASN A 216 51.49 15.02 -36.97
C ASN A 216 51.17 15.43 -35.53
N PHE A 217 52.15 15.98 -34.80
CA PHE A 217 51.94 16.47 -33.44
C PHE A 217 50.94 17.64 -33.39
N THR A 218 51.01 18.59 -34.33
CA THR A 218 49.99 19.66 -34.43
C THR A 218 48.60 19.10 -34.67
N THR A 219 48.47 18.08 -35.53
CA THR A 219 47.19 17.41 -35.81
C THR A 219 46.65 16.69 -34.56
N ASN A 220 47.52 16.01 -33.80
CA ASN A 220 47.16 15.36 -32.55
C ASN A 220 46.68 16.37 -31.50
N ALA A 221 47.35 17.52 -31.35
CA ALA A 221 46.92 18.60 -30.48
C ALA A 221 45.51 19.11 -30.88
N GLY A 222 45.27 19.31 -32.18
CA GLY A 222 43.94 19.68 -32.70
C GLY A 222 42.86 18.65 -32.36
N THR A 223 43.19 17.35 -32.40
CA THR A 223 42.27 16.27 -31.99
C THR A 223 41.95 16.34 -30.50
N GLY A 224 42.95 16.61 -29.64
CA GLY A 224 42.75 16.81 -28.21
C GLY A 224 41.76 17.94 -27.91
N LEU A 225 41.90 19.10 -28.56
CA LEU A 225 40.97 20.22 -28.42
C LEU A 225 39.51 19.86 -28.77
N GLN A 226 39.31 19.03 -29.81
CA GLN A 226 37.97 18.56 -30.19
C GLN A 226 37.35 17.67 -29.11
N LEU A 227 38.14 16.74 -28.55
CA LEU A 227 37.69 15.85 -27.48
C LEU A 227 37.36 16.62 -26.19
N THR A 228 38.22 17.56 -25.78
CA THR A 228 37.92 18.46 -24.64
C THR A 228 36.63 19.23 -24.91
N GLY A 229 36.42 19.73 -26.14
CA GLY A 229 35.18 20.42 -26.53
C GLY A 229 33.91 19.57 -26.39
N GLN A 230 34.00 18.25 -26.55
CA GLN A 230 32.89 17.31 -26.37
C GLN A 230 32.65 16.97 -24.89
N LEU A 231 33.72 16.79 -24.10
CA LEU A 231 33.63 16.32 -22.72
C LEU A 231 33.31 17.46 -21.73
N LYS A 232 33.93 18.62 -21.91
CA LYS A 232 33.82 19.76 -21.00
C LYS A 232 32.37 20.20 -20.71
N PRO A 233 31.42 20.23 -21.68
CA PRO A 233 30.04 20.62 -21.42
C PRO A 233 29.26 19.67 -20.49
N ILE A 234 29.68 18.40 -20.39
CA ILE A 234 29.01 17.39 -19.54
C ILE A 234 29.73 17.17 -18.20
N THR A 235 30.88 17.80 -18.00
CA THR A 235 31.56 17.82 -16.69
C THR A 235 30.78 18.75 -15.75
N GLY A 236 30.27 18.20 -14.64
CA GLY A 236 29.72 19.02 -13.56
C GLY A 236 30.83 19.89 -12.95
N ALA A 237 30.54 21.18 -12.76
CA ALA A 237 31.40 22.10 -12.02
C ALA A 237 31.53 21.71 -10.55
#